data_AF-A0A423TFR4-F1
#
_entry.id   AF-A0A423TFR4-F1
#
_cell.length_a   1.000
_cell.length_b   1.000
_cell.length_c   1.000
_cell.angle_alpha   90.00
_cell.angle_beta   90.00
_cell.angle_gamma   90.00
#
_symmetry.space_group_name_H-M   'P 1'
#
loop_
_entity.id
_entity.type
_entity.pdbx_description
1 polymer ?
#
loop_
_entity_poly.entity_id
_entity_poly.type
_entity_poly.pdbx_seq_one_letter_code
_entity_poly.pdbx_strand_id
1 'polypeptide(L)'
;MKPIMEKAEDGIILIGYSQGGIISRGIVESMDHNITTFISLSSPQAGQYGDEFLRLIFPQYIKETVYEVFYSRVGQRISVANYWNDPHHQELYYKYSNYLPYLNNEIEDYFNEDYRNNFMKLKQLVLIGGPDDGVITPWQSR
;
A
#
# COMPACT_ATOMS: atom_id res chain seq x y z
N MET A 1 -0.35 7.50 -17.27
CA MET A 1 -0.63 6.18 -17.88
C MET A 1 -1.22 6.23 -19.28
N LYS A 2 -2.00 7.25 -19.67
CA LYS A 2 -2.72 7.29 -20.98
C LYS A 2 -1.90 6.82 -22.21
N PRO A 3 -0.67 7.30 -22.47
CA PRO A 3 0.08 6.85 -23.65
C PRO A 3 0.50 5.37 -23.61
N ILE A 4 0.62 4.77 -22.43
CA ILE A 4 0.92 3.35 -22.25
C ILE A 4 -0.34 2.53 -22.54
N MET A 5 -1.48 2.98 -22.03
CA MET A 5 -2.78 2.31 -22.22
C MET A 5 -3.20 2.31 -23.69
N GLU A 6 -3.01 3.42 -24.40
CA GLU A 6 -3.29 3.54 -25.84
C GLU A 6 -2.44 2.60 -26.70
N LYS A 7 -1.23 2.24 -26.24
CA LYS A 7 -0.33 1.31 -26.95
C LYS A 7 -0.57 -0.16 -26.59
N ALA A 8 -1.27 -0.42 -25.50
CA ALA A 8 -1.54 -1.75 -24.98
C ALA A 8 -3.04 -2.07 -25.14
N GLU A 9 -3.50 -2.21 -26.39
CA GLU A 9 -4.92 -2.41 -26.71
C GLU A 9 -5.51 -3.67 -26.04
N ASP A 10 -4.70 -4.73 -25.90
CA ASP A 10 -5.09 -5.99 -25.23
C ASP A 10 -5.07 -5.91 -23.69
N GLY A 11 -4.66 -4.75 -23.15
CA GLY A 11 -4.55 -4.47 -21.72
C GLY A 11 -3.16 -4.66 -21.14
N ILE A 12 -2.98 -4.19 -19.91
CA ILE A 12 -1.68 -4.12 -19.22
C ILE A 12 -1.59 -5.19 -18.13
N ILE A 13 -0.42 -5.84 -18.04
CA ILE A 13 0.01 -6.57 -16.85
C ILE A 13 0.87 -5.63 -16.01
N LEU A 14 0.40 -5.28 -14.82
CA LEU A 14 1.12 -4.41 -13.89
C LEU A 14 1.78 -5.27 -12.81
N ILE A 15 3.07 -5.07 -12.58
CA ILE A 15 3.83 -5.75 -11.53
C ILE A 15 4.38 -4.70 -10.57
N GLY A 16 4.01 -4.82 -9.30
CA GLY A 16 4.52 -3.97 -8.22
C GLY A 16 5.27 -4.81 -7.19
N TYR A 17 6.54 -4.48 -6.96
CA TYR A 17 7.38 -5.15 -5.98
C TYR A 17 7.53 -4.32 -4.71
N SER A 18 7.40 -4.93 -3.52
CA SER A 18 7.55 -4.27 -2.23
C SER A 18 6.63 -3.04 -2.10
N GLN A 19 7.16 -1.87 -1.74
CA GLN A 19 6.38 -0.62 -1.76
C GLN A 19 5.74 -0.33 -3.14
N GLY A 20 6.32 -0.84 -4.22
CA GLY A 20 5.76 -0.72 -5.56
C GLY A 20 4.40 -1.40 -5.73
N GLY A 21 4.05 -2.42 -4.95
CA GLY A 21 2.73 -3.05 -5.02
C GLY A 21 1.62 -2.17 -4.48
N ILE A 22 1.83 -1.48 -3.36
CA ILE A 22 0.82 -0.55 -2.82
C ILE A 22 0.68 0.69 -3.71
N ILE A 23 1.78 1.20 -4.28
CA ILE A 23 1.74 2.29 -5.28
C ILE A 23 0.97 1.84 -6.53
N SER A 24 1.21 0.62 -6.99
CA SER A 24 0.52 0.04 -8.16
C SER A 24 -0.98 -0.13 -7.89
N ARG A 25 -1.35 -0.57 -6.68
CA ARG A 25 -2.75 -0.62 -6.25
C ARG A 25 -3.39 0.78 -6.25
N GLY A 26 -2.66 1.80 -5.81
CA GLY A 26 -3.05 3.20 -5.97
C GLY A 26 -3.41 3.58 -7.40
N ILE A 27 -2.62 3.15 -8.38
CA ILE A 27 -2.91 3.37 -9.81
C ILE A 27 -4.17 2.60 -10.23
N VAL A 28 -4.29 1.34 -9.82
CA VAL A 28 -5.46 0.49 -10.15
C VAL A 28 -6.75 1.10 -9.59
N GLU A 29 -6.73 1.64 -8.38
CA GLU A 29 -7.95 2.15 -7.75
C GLU A 29 -8.29 3.58 -8.19
N SER A 30 -7.30 4.47 -8.28
CA SER A 30 -7.56 5.92 -8.42
C SER A 30 -7.75 6.42 -9.86
N MET A 31 -7.52 5.59 -10.89
CA MET A 31 -7.68 6.02 -12.28
C MET A 31 -8.40 5.00 -13.15
N ASP A 32 -9.12 5.50 -14.15
CA ASP A 32 -9.67 4.66 -15.22
C ASP A 32 -8.54 4.04 -16.05
N HIS A 33 -8.51 2.71 -16.13
CA HIS A 33 -7.39 1.96 -16.69
C HIS A 33 -7.81 0.73 -17.50
N ASN A 34 -6.90 0.24 -18.35
CA ASN A 34 -7.01 -1.06 -19.04
C ASN A 34 -6.06 -2.13 -18.46
N ILE A 35 -5.65 -2.00 -17.19
CA ILE A 35 -4.90 -3.05 -16.48
C ILE A 35 -5.81 -4.27 -16.31
N THR A 36 -5.34 -5.43 -16.80
CA THR A 36 -6.09 -6.69 -16.74
C THR A 36 -5.57 -7.62 -15.66
N THR A 37 -4.26 -7.59 -15.42
CA THR A 37 -3.60 -8.41 -14.40
C THR A 37 -2.75 -7.51 -13.52
N PHE A 38 -2.96 -7.60 -12.21
CA PHE A 38 -2.10 -6.96 -11.23
C PHE A 38 -1.36 -8.03 -10.41
N ILE A 39 -0.03 -7.97 -10.42
CA ILE A 39 0.86 -8.83 -9.65
C ILE A 39 1.48 -8.01 -8.52
N SER A 40 1.02 -8.26 -7.29
CA SER A 40 1.59 -7.76 -6.04
C SER A 40 2.69 -8.72 -5.58
N LEU A 41 3.95 -8.30 -5.65
CA LEU A 41 5.12 -9.11 -5.30
C LEU A 41 5.70 -8.64 -3.97
N SER A 42 5.49 -9.41 -2.90
CA SER A 42 5.95 -9.14 -1.53
C SER A 42 5.67 -7.70 -1.08
N SER A 43 4.43 -7.25 -1.18
CA SER A 43 4.06 -5.84 -0.94
C SER A 43 3.19 -5.69 0.31
N PRO A 44 3.33 -4.63 1.13
CA PRO A 44 2.53 -4.45 2.34
C PRO A 44 1.13 -3.90 2.01
N GLN A 45 0.29 -4.68 1.33
CA GLN A 45 -1.06 -4.27 0.90
C GLN A 45 -1.98 -3.88 2.06
N ALA A 46 -1.84 -4.56 3.22
CA ALA A 46 -2.54 -4.22 4.46
C ALA A 46 -1.69 -3.36 5.42
N GLY A 47 -0.57 -2.83 4.93
CA GLY A 47 0.38 -2.02 5.70
C GLY A 47 1.54 -2.80 6.32
N GLN A 48 2.43 -2.07 6.97
CA GLN A 48 3.63 -2.57 7.62
C GLN A 48 3.59 -2.28 9.13
N TYR A 49 4.01 -3.26 9.92
CA TYR A 49 4.27 -3.14 11.35
C TYR A 49 5.35 -4.14 11.79
N GLY A 50 6.63 -3.77 11.67
CA GLY A 50 7.74 -4.67 12.04
C GLY A 50 9.09 -3.98 12.16
N ASP A 51 9.96 -4.58 12.98
CA ASP A 51 11.26 -4.02 13.36
C ASP A 51 12.35 -4.26 12.32
N GLU A 52 12.32 -5.39 11.60
CA GLU A 52 13.39 -5.77 10.67
C GLU A 52 13.53 -4.73 9.55
N PHE A 53 12.42 -4.35 8.92
CA PHE A 53 12.41 -3.27 7.94
C PHE A 53 12.85 -1.93 8.54
N LEU A 54 12.35 -1.56 9.73
CA LEU A 54 12.71 -0.30 10.37
C LEU A 54 14.20 -0.20 10.67
N ARG A 55 14.84 -1.28 11.14
CA ARG A 55 16.28 -1.28 11.42
C ARG A 55 17.14 -1.00 10.18
N LEU A 56 16.66 -1.36 8.98
CA LEU A 56 17.35 -1.08 7.71
C LEU A 56 17.34 0.41 7.35
N ILE A 57 16.25 1.13 7.68
CA ILE A 57 16.04 2.52 7.23
C ILE A 57 16.12 3.56 8.35
N PHE A 58 15.91 3.14 9.59
CA PHE A 58 15.75 3.94 10.80
C PHE A 58 16.35 3.18 12.00
N PRO A 59 17.68 2.95 12.04
CA PRO A 59 18.32 2.03 12.98
C PRO A 59 18.15 2.38 14.47
N GLN A 60 17.77 3.62 14.78
CA GLN A 60 17.51 4.07 16.16
C GLN A 60 16.04 3.92 16.59
N TYR A 61 15.15 3.55 15.68
CA TYR A 61 13.71 3.47 15.93
C TYR A 61 13.28 2.01 16.08
N ILE A 62 12.30 1.79 16.94
CA ILE A 62 11.64 0.50 17.17
C ILE A 62 10.14 0.67 16.87
N LYS A 63 9.47 -0.40 16.44
CA LYS A 63 8.08 -0.31 15.95
C LYS A 63 7.12 0.25 17.00
N GLU A 64 7.38 0.04 18.28
CA GLU A 64 6.53 0.50 19.37
C GLU A 64 6.58 2.02 19.59
N THR A 65 7.61 2.71 19.10
CA THR A 65 7.79 4.17 19.31
C THR A 65 7.76 4.97 18.02
N VAL A 66 7.98 4.32 16.86
CA VAL A 66 8.04 5.01 15.57
C VAL A 66 6.75 5.75 15.20
N TYR A 67 5.61 5.33 15.77
CA TYR A 67 4.31 5.97 15.56
C TYR A 67 4.31 7.45 15.97
N GLU A 68 5.11 7.84 16.97
CA GLU A 68 5.21 9.25 17.41
C GLU A 68 5.75 10.15 16.28
N VAL A 69 6.62 9.59 15.45
CA VAL A 69 7.15 10.25 14.26
C VAL A 69 6.18 10.08 13.09
N PHE A 70 5.77 8.85 12.79
CA PHE A 70 5.00 8.51 11.60
C PHE A 70 3.60 9.12 11.61
N TYR A 71 2.90 9.12 12.75
CA TYR A 71 1.59 9.74 12.91
C TYR A 71 1.72 11.22 13.29
N SER A 72 2.48 11.94 12.46
CA SER A 72 2.60 13.39 12.48
C SER A 72 2.58 13.94 11.06
N ARG A 73 2.24 15.23 10.90
CA ARG A 73 2.21 15.88 9.58
C ARG A 73 3.55 15.82 8.84
N VAL A 74 4.65 15.84 9.59
CA VAL A 74 6.00 15.76 9.01
C VAL A 74 6.35 14.31 8.69
N GLY A 75 6.01 13.36 9.58
CA GLY A 75 6.24 11.94 9.37
C GLY A 75 5.60 11.40 8.11
N GLN A 76 4.39 11.87 7.79
CA GLN A 76 3.69 11.48 6.56
C GLN A 76 4.35 11.95 5.26
N ARG A 77 5.43 12.75 5.32
CA ARG A 77 6.29 13.01 4.16
C ARG A 77 7.29 11.88 3.88
N ILE A 78 7.40 10.90 4.78
CA ILE A 78 8.22 9.70 4.65
C ILE A 78 7.35 8.60 4.03
N SER A 79 7.83 7.95 2.96
CA SER A 79 7.02 6.99 2.19
C SER A 79 6.49 5.83 3.04
N VAL A 80 7.31 5.20 3.90
CA VAL A 80 6.83 4.10 4.77
C VAL A 80 5.74 4.53 5.75
N ALA A 81 5.79 5.77 6.25
CA ALA A 81 4.81 6.25 7.23
C ALA A 81 3.38 6.29 6.65
N ASN A 82 3.25 6.36 5.33
CA ASN A 82 1.97 6.39 4.62
C ASN A 82 1.25 5.02 4.60
N TYR A 83 1.96 3.93 4.90
CA TYR A 83 1.36 2.59 5.05
C TYR A 83 1.80 1.89 6.34
N TRP A 84 2.29 2.66 7.32
CA TRP A 84 2.48 2.14 8.67
C TRP A 84 1.12 1.91 9.32
N ASN A 85 0.83 0.66 9.65
CA ASN A 85 -0.44 0.25 10.23
C ASN A 85 -0.20 -0.31 11.63
N ASP A 86 -0.16 0.57 12.62
CA ASP A 86 0.06 0.19 14.02
C ASP A 86 -1.25 -0.33 14.65
N PRO A 87 -1.36 -1.63 14.94
CA PRO A 87 -2.58 -2.21 15.51
C PRO A 87 -2.89 -1.69 16.92
N HIS A 88 -1.92 -1.08 17.61
CA HIS A 88 -2.08 -0.55 18.96
C HIS A 88 -2.49 0.92 18.99
N HIS A 89 -2.36 1.64 17.86
CA HIS A 89 -2.62 3.07 17.75
C HIS A 89 -3.53 3.42 16.57
N GLN A 90 -4.62 2.66 16.39
CA GLN A 90 -5.54 2.81 15.26
C GLN A 90 -6.21 4.20 15.16
N GLU A 91 -6.50 4.85 16.28
CA GLU A 91 -7.01 6.23 16.26
C GLU A 91 -6.02 7.20 15.61
N LEU A 92 -4.71 7.02 15.85
CA LEU A 92 -3.67 7.84 15.22
C LEU A 92 -3.48 7.46 13.75
N TYR A 93 -3.57 6.16 13.43
CA TYR A 93 -3.55 5.67 12.05
C TYR A 93 -4.62 6.35 11.19
N TYR A 94 -5.90 6.32 11.62
CA TYR A 94 -6.98 6.97 10.88
C TYR A 94 -6.85 8.49 10.85
N LYS A 95 -6.29 9.10 11.90
CA LYS A 95 -6.15 10.55 12.01
C LYS A 95 -5.02 11.15 11.18
N TYR A 96 -3.91 10.41 11.02
CA TYR A 96 -2.69 10.96 10.44
C TYR A 96 -2.25 10.27 9.16
N SER A 97 -2.59 9.00 8.92
CA SER A 97 -2.12 8.30 7.72
C SER A 97 -2.79 8.86 6.46
N ASN A 98 -1.98 9.34 5.51
CA ASN A 98 -2.46 10.05 4.32
C ASN A 98 -2.65 9.16 3.08
N TYR A 99 -2.47 7.85 3.20
CA TYR A 99 -2.51 6.96 2.04
C TYR A 99 -3.25 5.65 2.31
N LEU A 100 -2.71 4.75 3.13
CA LEU A 100 -3.28 3.41 3.30
C LEU A 100 -4.76 3.39 3.70
N PRO A 101 -5.27 4.18 4.68
CA PRO A 101 -6.68 4.09 5.05
C PRO A 101 -7.61 4.67 3.97
N TYR A 102 -7.14 5.64 3.19
CA TYR A 102 -7.87 6.16 2.03
C TYR A 102 -7.92 5.12 0.91
N LEU A 103 -6.78 4.50 0.62
CA LEU A 103 -6.68 3.43 -0.37
C LEU A 103 -7.48 2.18 0.04
N ASN A 104 -7.61 1.91 1.34
CA ASN A 104 -8.45 0.81 1.83
C ASN A 104 -9.94 1.15 1.91
N ASN A 105 -10.36 2.37 1.55
CA ASN A 105 -11.72 2.86 1.78
C ASN A 105 -12.17 2.71 3.26
N GLU A 106 -11.26 2.93 4.21
CA GLU A 106 -11.52 2.83 5.66
C GLU A 106 -12.02 4.16 6.26
N ILE A 107 -11.79 5.28 5.59
CA ILE A 107 -12.25 6.61 6.03
C ILE A 107 -13.67 6.84 5.52
N GLU A 108 -14.67 6.74 6.42
CA GLU A 108 -16.10 6.85 6.06
C GLU A 108 -16.43 8.12 5.28
N ASP A 109 -15.93 9.28 5.72
CA ASP A 109 -16.16 10.58 5.07
C ASP A 109 -15.46 10.73 3.69
N TYR A 110 -14.60 9.78 3.31
CA TYR A 110 -13.86 9.77 2.05
C TYR A 110 -14.12 8.51 1.22
N PHE A 111 -15.19 7.77 1.50
CA PHE A 111 -15.52 6.58 0.74
C PHE A 111 -15.60 6.88 -0.77
N ASN A 112 -14.86 6.12 -1.58
CA ASN A 112 -14.77 6.33 -3.01
C ASN A 112 -15.19 5.08 -3.79
N GLU A 113 -16.39 5.10 -4.37
CA GLU A 113 -16.91 4.00 -5.19
C GLU A 113 -16.06 3.73 -6.44
N ASP A 114 -15.42 4.76 -7.01
CA ASP A 114 -14.58 4.59 -8.19
C ASP A 114 -13.37 3.72 -7.87
N TYR A 115 -12.83 3.77 -6.64
CA TYR A 115 -11.70 2.92 -6.24
C TYR A 115 -12.08 1.45 -6.35
N ARG A 116 -13.26 1.10 -5.81
CA ARG A 116 -13.81 -0.25 -5.93
C ARG A 116 -14.11 -0.59 -7.39
N ASN A 117 -14.78 0.29 -8.12
CA ASN A 117 -15.19 0.03 -9.50
C ASN A 117 -14.00 -0.16 -10.44
N ASN A 118 -12.93 0.62 -10.26
CA ASN A 118 -11.69 0.49 -11.02
C ASN A 118 -10.95 -0.79 -10.65
N PHE A 119 -10.81 -1.11 -9.36
CA PHE A 119 -10.19 -2.37 -8.93
C PHE A 119 -10.90 -3.61 -9.48
N MET A 120 -12.24 -3.57 -9.54
CA MET A 120 -13.06 -4.66 -10.08
C MET A 120 -12.92 -4.84 -11.61
N LYS A 121 -12.21 -3.94 -12.33
CA LYS A 121 -11.87 -4.14 -13.74
C LYS A 121 -10.76 -5.18 -13.93
N LEU A 122 -9.98 -5.49 -12.88
CA LEU A 122 -8.96 -6.53 -12.94
C LEU A 122 -9.60 -7.88 -13.26
N LYS A 123 -9.02 -8.61 -14.22
CA LYS A 123 -9.36 -10.00 -14.50
C LYS A 123 -8.64 -10.95 -13.54
N GLN A 124 -7.45 -10.55 -13.09
CA GLN A 124 -6.62 -11.35 -12.20
C GLN A 124 -5.84 -10.48 -11.22
N LEU A 125 -5.90 -10.87 -9.95
CA LEU A 125 -5.03 -10.38 -8.90
C LEU A 125 -4.11 -11.52 -8.47
N VAL A 126 -2.80 -11.32 -8.55
CA VAL A 126 -1.79 -12.28 -8.10
C VAL A 126 -1.07 -11.71 -6.90
N LEU A 127 -1.20 -12.36 -5.74
CA LEU A 127 -0.54 -11.97 -4.50
C LEU A 127 0.60 -12.95 -4.19
N ILE A 128 1.83 -12.47 -4.20
CA ILE A 128 3.03 -13.27 -3.98
C ILE A 128 3.70 -12.77 -2.70
N GLY A 129 4.12 -13.70 -1.85
CA GLY A 129 4.85 -13.46 -0.60
C GLY A 129 5.04 -14.78 0.13
N GLY A 130 5.75 -14.80 1.26
CA GLY A 130 5.97 -16.05 1.98
C GLY A 130 6.44 -15.85 3.42
N PRO A 131 6.38 -16.90 4.25
CA PRO A 131 6.78 -16.84 5.66
C PRO A 131 8.27 -16.54 5.87
N ASP A 132 9.10 -16.79 4.85
CA ASP A 132 10.54 -16.50 4.88
C ASP A 132 10.87 -15.07 4.44
N ASP A 133 9.86 -14.22 4.22
CA ASP A 133 10.04 -12.78 3.99
C ASP A 133 10.41 -12.09 5.32
N GLY A 134 11.70 -11.81 5.50
CA GLY A 134 12.26 -11.12 6.68
C GLY A 134 12.18 -9.59 6.61
N VAL A 135 11.22 -9.04 5.87
CA VAL A 135 11.07 -7.60 5.69
C VAL A 135 9.63 -7.16 5.91
N ILE A 136 8.70 -7.75 5.14
CA ILE A 136 7.28 -7.42 5.28
C ILE A 136 6.74 -8.07 6.55
N THR A 137 6.16 -7.26 7.42
CA THR A 137 5.64 -7.73 8.71
C THR A 137 4.27 -7.13 8.97
N PRO A 138 3.23 -7.96 9.18
CA PRO A 138 3.22 -9.42 8.99
C PRO A 138 3.37 -9.80 7.50
N TRP A 139 4.02 -10.91 7.17
CA TRP A 139 4.21 -11.36 5.77
C TRP A 139 2.88 -11.63 5.04
N GLN A 140 1.81 -11.88 5.80
CA GLN A 140 0.44 -12.03 5.31
C GLN A 140 -0.15 -10.74 4.74
N SER A 141 0.51 -9.59 4.94
CA SER A 141 0.11 -8.30 4.37
C SER A 141 0.23 -8.22 2.84
N ARG A 142 0.75 -9.28 2.17
CA ARG A 142 1.02 -9.38 0.73
C ARG A 142 -0.13 -9.08 -0.24
#